data_AF-A0A520GWQ8-F1
#
_entry.id   AF-A0A520GWQ8-F1
#
_cell.length_a   1.000
_cell.length_b   1.000
_cell.length_c   1.000
_cell.angle_alpha   90.00
_cell.angle_beta   90.00
_cell.angle_gamma   90.00
#
_symmetry.space_group_name_H-M   'P 1'
#
loop_
_entity.id
_entity.type
_entity.pdbx_description
1 polymer ?
#
loop_
_entity_poly.entity_id
_entity_poly.type
_entity_poly.pdbx_seq_one_letter_code
_entity_poly.pdbx_strand_id
1 'polypeptide(L)'
;MNKFSEIYKDELLNNIIPFWLKHSKDDEHGGYFSCLDRQGKVFDTDKFMWLQGREVWMFATLYDKMEANEEWLKMAVHGADFMKRYG
;
A
#
# COMPACT_ATOMS: atom_id res chain seq x y z
N MET A 1 -10.17 -10.99 -26.17
CA MET A 1 -9.05 -10.98 -25.21
C MET A 1 -9.29 -10.12 -23.95
N ASN A 2 -10.50 -9.60 -23.67
CA ASN A 2 -10.66 -8.53 -22.66
C ASN A 2 -11.40 -8.87 -21.35
N LYS A 3 -11.97 -10.06 -21.18
CA LYS A 3 -12.80 -10.30 -19.98
C LYS A 3 -12.00 -10.34 -18.68
N PHE A 4 -10.79 -10.90 -18.71
CA PHE A 4 -9.98 -11.06 -17.50
C PHE A 4 -9.25 -9.79 -17.10
N SER A 5 -8.77 -8.98 -18.05
CA SER A 5 -8.07 -7.73 -17.75
C SER A 5 -8.96 -6.74 -17.00
N GLU A 6 -10.24 -6.62 -17.38
CA GLU A 6 -11.21 -5.78 -16.70
C GLU A 6 -11.47 -6.26 -15.27
N ILE A 7 -11.67 -7.58 -15.07
CA ILE A 7 -11.86 -8.17 -13.73
C ILE A 7 -10.65 -7.87 -12.82
N TYR A 8 -9.42 -8.08 -13.29
CA TYR A 8 -8.23 -7.83 -12.47
C TYR A 8 -8.01 -6.36 -12.18
N LYS A 9 -8.31 -5.47 -13.13
CA LYS A 9 -8.20 -4.02 -12.93
C LYS A 9 -9.23 -3.54 -11.91
N ASP A 10 -10.47 -4.00 -12.03
CA ASP A 10 -11.55 -3.66 -11.09
C ASP A 10 -11.21 -4.14 -9.67
N GLU A 11 -10.83 -5.41 -9.52
CA GLU A 11 -10.44 -5.98 -8.22
C GLU A 11 -9.26 -5.24 -7.58
N LEU A 12 -8.24 -4.89 -8.39
CA LEU A 12 -7.09 -4.14 -7.91
C LEU A 12 -7.50 -2.76 -7.40
N LEU A 13 -8.22 -1.98 -8.22
CA LEU A 13 -8.47 -0.56 -7.95
C LEU A 13 -9.63 -0.34 -6.98
N ASN A 14 -10.63 -1.22 -6.96
CA ASN A 14 -11.85 -1.04 -6.19
C ASN A 14 -11.93 -1.92 -4.93
N ASN A 15 -11.00 -2.88 -4.76
CA ASN A 15 -10.95 -3.72 -3.55
C ASN A 15 -9.56 -3.70 -2.89
N ILE A 16 -8.52 -4.16 -3.59
CA ILE A 16 -7.19 -4.37 -2.99
C ILE A 16 -6.55 -3.05 -2.56
N ILE A 17 -6.44 -2.07 -3.45
CA ILE A 17 -5.78 -0.79 -3.13
C ILE A 17 -6.52 0.01 -2.05
N PRO A 18 -7.87 0.13 -2.08
CA PRO A 18 -8.62 0.74 -0.99
C PRO A 18 -8.40 0.05 0.37
N PHE A 19 -8.21 -1.27 0.41
CA PHE A 19 -7.93 -1.99 1.65
C PHE A 19 -6.61 -1.52 2.27
N TRP A 20 -5.51 -1.51 1.50
CA TRP A 20 -4.20 -1.08 2.01
C TRP A 20 -4.21 0.40 2.42
N LEU A 21 -4.74 1.29 1.57
CA LEU A 21 -4.85 2.72 1.90
C LEU A 21 -5.56 2.99 3.22
N LYS A 22 -6.59 2.21 3.52
CA LYS A 22 -7.42 2.38 4.73
C LYS A 22 -6.82 1.74 5.97
N HIS A 23 -6.15 0.59 5.84
CA HIS A 23 -5.86 -0.28 6.97
C HIS A 23 -4.38 -0.42 7.32
N SER A 24 -3.47 -0.22 6.36
CA SER A 24 -2.04 -0.49 6.60
C SER A 24 -1.29 0.72 7.13
N LYS A 25 -1.70 1.95 6.81
CA LYS A 25 -0.92 3.15 7.12
C LYS A 25 -0.76 3.36 8.63
N ASP A 26 0.49 3.52 9.09
CA ASP A 26 0.78 3.92 10.47
C ASP A 26 1.06 5.44 10.53
N ASP A 27 0.01 6.21 10.79
CA ASP A 27 0.10 7.67 10.89
C ASP A 27 0.93 8.15 12.11
N GLU A 28 1.14 7.32 13.13
CA GLU A 28 1.85 7.70 14.35
C GLU A 28 3.37 7.55 14.21
N HIS A 29 3.83 6.42 13.67
CA HIS A 29 5.27 6.09 13.61
C HIS A 29 5.84 6.03 12.19
N GLY A 30 5.00 6.14 11.16
CA GLY A 30 5.39 5.96 9.77
C GLY A 30 5.46 4.50 9.34
N GLY A 31 5.48 4.28 8.02
CA GLY A 31 5.46 2.94 7.45
C GLY A 31 4.07 2.30 7.54
N TYR A 32 4.04 0.97 7.50
CA TYR A 32 2.80 0.22 7.33
C TYR A 32 2.69 -0.98 8.28
N PHE A 33 1.48 -1.28 8.72
CA PHE A 33 1.11 -2.54 9.33
C PHE A 33 0.77 -3.57 8.26
N SER A 34 1.47 -4.70 8.27
CA SER A 34 1.19 -5.83 7.39
C SER A 34 0.37 -6.94 8.06
N CYS A 35 0.31 -6.95 9.39
CA CYS A 35 -0.40 -7.94 10.18
C CYS A 35 -1.84 -7.49 10.42
N LEU A 36 -2.65 -7.61 9.36
CA LEU A 36 -4.04 -7.21 9.31
C LEU A 36 -4.94 -8.45 9.29
N ASP A 37 -5.97 -8.49 10.13
CA ASP A 37 -6.97 -9.54 10.09
C ASP A 37 -7.90 -9.38 8.87
N ARG A 38 -8.89 -10.28 8.75
CA ARG A 38 -9.84 -10.27 7.62
C ARG A 38 -10.66 -8.98 7.52
N GLN A 39 -10.81 -8.24 8.62
CA GLN A 39 -11.53 -6.97 8.68
C GLN A 39 -10.59 -5.76 8.55
N GLY A 40 -9.28 -5.99 8.37
CA GLY A 40 -8.27 -4.94 8.30
C GLY A 40 -7.88 -4.38 9.67
N LYS A 41 -8.15 -5.10 10.76
CA LYS A 41 -7.69 -4.70 12.09
C LYS A 41 -6.26 -5.19 12.31
N VAL A 42 -5.41 -4.29 12.80
CA VAL A 42 -4.04 -4.60 13.18
C VAL A 42 -4.03 -5.55 14.38
N PHE A 43 -3.35 -6.68 14.24
CA PHE A 43 -3.15 -7.65 15.34
C PHE A 43 -1.68 -7.79 15.76
N ASP A 44 -0.74 -7.24 14.99
CA ASP A 44 0.68 -7.13 15.33
C ASP A 44 1.24 -5.84 14.69
N THR A 45 2.10 -5.14 15.40
CA THR A 45 2.63 -3.83 15.02
C THR A 45 4.05 -3.88 14.44
N ASP A 46 4.68 -5.05 14.39
CA ASP A 46 6.04 -5.20 13.86
C ASP A 46 6.14 -4.77 12.39
N LYS A 47 7.23 -4.07 12.07
CA LYS A 47 7.49 -3.50 10.75
C LYS A 47 8.47 -4.37 9.97
N PHE A 48 7.94 -5.31 9.20
CA PHE A 48 8.76 -6.17 8.32
C PHE A 48 9.31 -5.36 7.14
N MET A 49 10.59 -5.01 7.19
CA MET A 49 11.22 -4.07 6.24
C MET A 49 11.05 -4.45 4.77
N TRP A 50 11.02 -5.75 4.45
CA TRP A 50 10.76 -6.20 3.09
C TRP A 50 9.35 -5.83 2.61
N LEU A 51 8.34 -5.97 3.47
CA LEU A 51 6.96 -5.61 3.14
C LEU A 51 6.80 -4.08 3.05
N GLN A 52 7.53 -3.31 3.87
CA GLN A 52 7.58 -1.85 3.75
C GLN A 52 8.02 -1.45 2.34
N GLY A 53 9.15 -2.00 1.87
CA GLY A 53 9.68 -1.69 0.53
C GLY A 53 8.75 -2.13 -0.60
N ARG A 54 8.06 -3.27 -0.45
CA ARG A 54 7.10 -3.74 -1.46
C ARG A 54 5.87 -2.84 -1.55
N GLU A 55 5.36 -2.34 -0.43
CA GLU A 55 4.21 -1.44 -0.42
C GLU A 55 4.58 -0.05 -0.98
N VAL A 56 5.76 0.49 -0.64
CA VAL A 56 6.32 1.69 -1.29
C VAL A 56 6.41 1.49 -2.81
N TRP A 57 7.01 0.38 -3.25
CA TRP A 57 7.17 0.09 -4.68
C TRP A 57 5.82 -0.05 -5.39
N MET A 58 4.84 -0.71 -4.77
CA MET A 58 3.50 -0.90 -5.31
C MET A 58 2.82 0.44 -5.56
N PHE A 59 2.74 1.31 -4.55
CA PHE A 59 2.07 2.62 -4.69
C PHE A 59 2.83 3.56 -5.63
N ALA A 60 4.16 3.58 -5.60
CA ALA A 60 4.97 4.36 -6.54
C ALA A 60 4.76 3.88 -7.99
N THR A 61 4.65 2.56 -8.20
CA THR A 61 4.40 1.98 -9.53
C THR A 61 2.99 2.30 -10.02
N LEU A 62 1.98 2.25 -9.16
CA LEU A 62 0.62 2.66 -9.53
C LEU A 62 0.57 4.13 -9.92
N TYR A 63 1.24 5.00 -9.15
CA TYR A 63 1.34 6.43 -9.48
C TYR A 63 1.99 6.68 -10.84
N ASP A 64 3.12 6.02 -11.12
CA ASP A 64 3.88 6.24 -12.35
C ASP A 64 3.27 5.56 -13.59
N LYS A 65 2.70 4.35 -13.43
CA LYS A 65 2.27 3.51 -14.56
C LYS A 65 0.77 3.48 -14.82
N MET A 66 -0.07 3.80 -13.83
CA MET A 66 -1.53 3.72 -13.97
C MET A 66 -2.16 5.11 -14.04
N GLU A 67 -1.97 5.90 -12.99
CA GLU A 67 -2.58 7.22 -12.86
C GLU A 67 -1.80 8.03 -11.84
N ALA A 68 -1.58 9.32 -12.13
CA ALA A 68 -0.93 10.26 -11.22
C ALA A 68 -1.83 10.67 -10.04
N ASN A 69 -2.36 9.69 -9.30
CA ASN A 69 -3.21 9.87 -8.13
C ASN A 69 -2.35 10.29 -6.92
N GLU A 70 -2.61 11.50 -6.39
CA GLU A 70 -1.85 12.05 -5.27
C GLU A 70 -1.90 11.21 -4.00
N GLU A 71 -2.97 10.47 -3.74
CA GLU A 71 -3.10 9.63 -2.56
C GLU A 71 -2.07 8.50 -2.59
N TRP A 72 -1.86 7.89 -3.76
CA TRP A 72 -0.85 6.84 -3.96
C TRP A 72 0.56 7.38 -3.79
N LEU A 73 0.84 8.57 -4.32
CA LEU A 73 2.13 9.22 -4.12
C LEU A 73 2.39 9.50 -2.64
N LYS A 74 1.41 10.07 -1.92
CA LYS A 74 1.52 10.35 -0.48
C LYS A 74 1.75 9.07 0.32
N MET A 75 1.05 7.98 -0.03
CA MET A 75 1.23 6.67 0.60
C MET A 75 2.62 6.09 0.36
N ALA A 76 3.15 6.19 -0.87
CA ALA A 76 4.51 5.74 -1.20
C ALA A 76 5.59 6.56 -0.47
N VAL A 77 5.46 7.88 -0.47
CA VAL A 77 6.40 8.79 0.22
C VAL A 77 6.41 8.53 1.73
N HIS A 78 5.23 8.30 2.33
CA HIS A 78 5.10 7.99 3.75
C HIS A 78 5.96 6.78 4.17
N GLY A 79 5.90 5.67 3.42
CA GLY A 79 6.74 4.50 3.71
C GLY A 79 8.20 4.70 3.33
N ALA A 80 8.48 5.42 2.23
CA ALA A 80 9.85 5.70 1.81
C ALA A 80 10.59 6.56 2.86
N ASP A 81 9.91 7.54 3.45
CA ASP A 81 10.46 8.36 4.53
C ASP A 81 10.73 7.54 5.79
N PHE A 82 9.84 6.61 6.14
CA PHE A 82 10.06 5.66 7.23
C PHE A 82 11.29 4.78 6.96
N MET A 83 11.38 4.16 5.79
CA MET A 83 12.50 3.31 5.41
C MET A 83 13.83 4.07 5.38
N LYS A 84 13.84 5.32 4.91
CA LYS A 84 15.06 6.14 4.91
C LYS A 84 15.58 6.45 6.31
N ARG A 85 14.68 6.51 7.31
CA ARG A 85 15.03 6.82 8.70
C ARG A 85 15.46 5.59 9.49
N TYR A 86 14.87 4.43 9.22
CA TYR A 86 14.99 3.24 10.08
C TYR A 86 15.45 1.95 9.36
N GLY A 87 15.60 1.99 8.04
CA GLY A 87 16.03 0.86 7.21
C GLY A 87 17.53 0.78 6.98
#